data_AF-A0A535LLI3-F1
#
_entry.id   AF-A0A535LLI3-F1
#
_cell.length_a   1.000
_cell.length_b   1.000
_cell.length_c   1.000
_cell.angle_alpha   90.00
_cell.angle_beta   90.00
_cell.angle_gamma   90.00
#
_symmetry.space_group_name_H-M   'P 1'
#
loop_
_entity.id
_entity.type
_entity.pdbx_description
1 polymer ?
#
loop_
_entity_poly.entity_id
_entity_poly.type
_entity_poly.pdbx_seq_one_letter_code
_entity_poly.pdbx_strand_id
1 'polypeptide(L)'
;MVGVGVTPLAKLQAAVREFQAREERVDTKGLRQVIDVLEGEFATEVRESQKAGEHLSGGHITAASWISQTCGMSVPSAFDRVCVGKQLESMPMVAGALSSG
;
A
#
# COMPACT_ATOMS: atom_id res chain seq x y z
N MET A 1 28.87 -13.14 -3.47
CA MET A 1 27.52 -13.56 -3.90
C MET A 1 26.67 -13.68 -2.64
N VAL A 2 26.01 -12.60 -2.23
CA VAL A 2 25.06 -12.63 -1.11
C VAL A 2 23.77 -13.22 -1.65
N GLY A 3 23.32 -14.34 -1.08
CA GLY A 3 22.07 -14.99 -1.49
C GLY A 3 20.93 -13.99 -1.36
N VAL A 4 20.30 -13.64 -2.48
CA VAL A 4 19.12 -12.79 -2.51
C VAL A 4 17.98 -13.60 -1.92
N GLY A 5 17.81 -13.51 -0.60
CA GLY A 5 16.61 -14.02 0.06
C GLY A 5 15.38 -13.38 -0.58
N VAL A 6 14.35 -14.18 -0.86
CA VAL A 6 13.09 -13.68 -1.42
C VAL A 6 12.52 -12.62 -0.48
N THR A 7 12.35 -11.39 -0.97
CA THR A 7 11.84 -10.27 -0.16
C THR A 7 10.38 -10.53 0.26
N PRO A 8 9.91 -9.95 1.38
CA PRO A 8 8.50 -10.06 1.77
C PRO A 8 7.53 -9.65 0.65
N LEU A 9 7.83 -8.56 -0.06
CA LEU A 9 7.03 -8.10 -1.20
C LEU A 9 7.00 -9.12 -2.35
N ALA A 10 8.13 -9.76 -2.67
CA ALA A 10 8.18 -10.79 -3.71
C ALA A 10 7.34 -12.02 -3.33
N LYS A 11 7.30 -12.40 -2.04
CA LYS A 11 6.44 -13.48 -1.55
C LYS A 11 4.95 -13.11 -1.70
N LEU A 12 4.57 -11.90 -1.32
CA LEU A 12 3.19 -11.43 -1.50
C LEU A 12 2.78 -11.40 -2.98
N GLN A 13 3.65 -10.91 -3.86
CA GLN A 13 3.41 -10.90 -5.31
C GLN A 13 3.21 -12.32 -5.87
N ALA A 14 3.97 -13.30 -5.39
CA ALA A 14 3.80 -14.70 -5.77
C ALA A 14 2.44 -15.24 -5.28
N ALA A 15 2.08 -15.00 -4.02
CA ALA A 15 0.80 -15.43 -3.45
C ALA A 15 -0.41 -14.81 -4.18
N VAL A 16 -0.32 -13.54 -4.59
CA VAL A 16 -1.36 -12.89 -5.40
C VAL A 16 -1.51 -13.56 -6.77
N ARG A 17 -0.40 -13.92 -7.42
CA ARG A 17 -0.44 -14.62 -8.72
C ARG A 17 -1.05 -16.02 -8.60
N GLU A 18 -0.68 -16.75 -7.55
CA GLU A 18 -1.28 -18.05 -7.23
C GLU A 18 -2.79 -17.92 -6.99
N PHE A 19 -3.20 -16.94 -6.16
CA PHE A 19 -4.61 -16.66 -5.91
C PHE A 19 -5.37 -16.28 -7.19
N GLN A 20 -4.76 -15.53 -8.11
CA GLN A 20 -5.37 -15.15 -9.40
C GLN A 20 -5.55 -16.33 -10.36
N ALA A 21 -4.75 -17.38 -10.24
CA ALA A 21 -4.82 -18.58 -11.10
C ALA A 21 -5.95 -19.55 -10.71
N ARG A 22 -6.72 -19.25 -9.66
CA ARG A 22 -7.87 -20.06 -9.22
C ARG A 22 -8.97 -20.16 -10.29
N GLU A 23 -9.69 -21.28 -10.29
CA GLU A 23 -10.83 -21.50 -11.20
C GLU A 23 -12.16 -20.99 -10.62
N GLU A 24 -12.28 -20.93 -9.29
CA GLU A 24 -13.54 -20.64 -8.61
C GLU A 24 -13.68 -19.17 -8.21
N ARG A 25 -14.95 -18.72 -8.07
CA ARG A 25 -15.25 -17.42 -7.47
C ARG A 25 -14.92 -17.46 -5.98
N VAL A 26 -14.56 -16.29 -5.44
CA VAL A 26 -14.21 -16.12 -4.04
C VAL A 26 -15.26 -15.29 -3.32
N ASP A 27 -15.36 -15.47 -2.02
CA ASP A 27 -16.16 -14.60 -1.17
C ASP A 27 -15.67 -13.15 -1.29
N THR A 28 -16.57 -12.26 -1.67
CA THR A 28 -16.24 -10.85 -1.91
C THR A 28 -15.93 -10.12 -0.62
N LYS A 29 -16.53 -10.54 0.51
CA LYS A 29 -16.23 -9.96 1.83
C LYS A 29 -14.81 -10.31 2.25
N GLY A 30 -14.44 -11.59 2.21
CA GLY A 30 -13.07 -12.02 2.52
C GLY A 30 -12.02 -11.38 1.63
N LEU A 31 -12.28 -11.24 0.31
CA LEU A 31 -11.37 -10.52 -0.58
C LEU A 31 -11.23 -9.04 -0.20
N ARG A 32 -12.32 -8.36 0.15
CA ARG A 32 -12.30 -6.95 0.58
C ARG A 32 -11.47 -6.75 1.85
N GLN A 33 -11.62 -7.62 2.84
CA GLN A 33 -10.84 -7.59 4.08
C GLN A 33 -9.34 -7.67 3.82
N VAL A 34 -8.91 -8.58 2.93
CA VAL A 34 -7.49 -8.66 2.53
C VAL A 34 -7.01 -7.37 1.86
N ILE A 35 -7.82 -6.79 0.99
CA ILE A 35 -7.47 -5.52 0.32
C ILE A 35 -7.41 -4.38 1.35
N ASP A 36 -8.30 -4.33 2.33
CA ASP A 36 -8.30 -3.30 3.38
C ASP A 36 -7.00 -3.31 4.20
N VAL A 37 -6.53 -4.50 4.58
CA VAL A 37 -5.23 -4.67 5.26
C VAL A 37 -4.09 -4.14 4.38
N LEU A 38 -4.06 -4.52 3.10
CA LEU A 38 -3.02 -4.10 2.16
C LEU A 38 -3.08 -2.60 1.83
N GLU A 39 -4.29 -2.01 1.77
CA GLU A 39 -4.47 -0.57 1.57
C GLU A 39 -3.98 0.22 2.79
N GLY A 40 -4.19 -0.29 4.01
CA GLY A 40 -3.65 0.28 5.24
C GLY A 40 -2.12 0.26 5.29
N GLU A 41 -1.52 -0.89 4.94
CA GLU A 41 -0.07 -1.03 4.79
C GLU A 41 0.48 -0.03 3.77
N PHE A 42 -0.15 0.03 2.59
CA PHE A 42 0.27 0.96 1.53
C PHE A 42 0.18 2.43 1.97
N ALA A 43 -0.90 2.83 2.63
CA ALA A 43 -1.06 4.19 3.13
C ALA A 43 0.00 4.56 4.17
N THR A 44 0.41 3.59 5.00
CA THR A 44 1.48 3.76 5.99
C THR A 44 2.83 3.95 5.31
N GLU A 45 3.20 3.09 4.36
CA GLU A 45 4.44 3.20 3.60
C GLU A 45 4.52 4.51 2.79
N VAL A 46 3.43 4.90 2.12
CA VAL A 46 3.33 6.20 1.40
C VAL A 46 3.60 7.38 2.34
N ARG A 47 3.09 7.30 3.57
CA ARG A 47 3.28 8.33 4.58
C ARG A 47 4.72 8.37 5.10
N GLU A 48 5.35 7.23 5.32
CA GLU A 48 6.77 7.17 5.69
C GLU A 48 7.66 7.72 4.55
N SER A 49 7.42 7.36 3.30
CA SER A 49 8.12 7.95 2.15
C SER A 49 7.89 9.45 2.00
N GLN A 50 6.69 9.95 2.32
CA GLN A 50 6.42 11.39 2.40
C GLN A 50 7.32 12.05 3.45
N LYS A 51 7.38 11.50 4.67
CA LYS A 51 8.21 12.04 5.77
C LYS A 51 9.70 11.99 5.44
N ALA A 52 10.14 10.93 4.78
CA ALA A 52 11.51 10.77 4.29
C ALA A 52 11.86 11.75 3.15
N GLY A 53 10.87 12.45 2.59
CA GLY A 53 11.09 13.44 1.54
C GLY A 53 11.44 12.82 0.18
N GLU A 54 11.09 11.54 -0.07
CA GLU A 54 11.48 10.83 -1.29
C GLU A 54 11.05 11.54 -2.57
N HIS A 55 9.85 12.13 -2.56
CA HIS A 55 9.32 12.96 -3.64
C HIS A 55 10.21 14.15 -4.03
N LEU A 56 10.99 14.69 -3.08
CA LEU A 56 11.91 15.82 -3.33
C LEU A 56 13.11 15.39 -4.17
N SER A 57 13.55 14.13 -4.04
CA SER A 57 14.70 13.60 -4.79
C SER A 57 14.43 13.52 -6.29
N GLY A 58 13.17 13.33 -6.69
CA GLY A 58 12.73 13.34 -8.09
C GLY A 58 12.28 14.71 -8.61
N GLY A 59 12.40 15.78 -7.81
CA GLY A 59 11.93 17.11 -8.19
C GLY A 59 10.40 17.27 -8.22
N HIS A 60 9.66 16.37 -7.57
CA HIS A 60 8.21 16.49 -7.47
C HIS A 60 7.82 17.55 -6.44
N ILE A 61 6.82 18.37 -6.80
CA ILE A 61 6.31 19.43 -5.93
C ILE A 61 5.56 18.85 -4.72
N THR A 62 4.92 17.68 -4.86
CA THR A 62 4.14 17.05 -3.78
C THR A 62 4.35 15.54 -3.74
N ALA A 63 4.22 14.96 -2.55
CA ALA A 63 4.22 13.49 -2.40
C ALA A 63 3.09 12.81 -3.20
N ALA A 64 1.91 13.45 -3.31
CA ALA A 64 0.80 12.91 -4.08
C ALA A 64 1.10 12.83 -5.59
N SER A 65 1.80 13.82 -6.17
CA SER A 65 2.17 13.76 -7.60
C SER A 65 3.26 12.73 -7.86
N TRP A 66 4.20 12.56 -6.92
CA TRP A 66 5.20 11.49 -6.97
C TRP A 66 4.54 10.10 -6.92
N ILE A 67 3.72 9.83 -5.90
CA ILE A 67 3.00 8.55 -5.77
C ILE A 67 2.09 8.27 -6.96
N SER A 68 1.39 9.29 -7.46
CA SER A 68 0.57 9.15 -8.67
C SER A 68 1.39 8.63 -9.85
N GLN A 69 2.58 9.20 -10.07
CA GLN A 69 3.47 8.76 -11.16
C GLN A 69 4.07 7.38 -10.90
N THR A 70 4.62 7.13 -9.70
CA THR A 70 5.34 5.88 -9.41
C THR A 70 4.43 4.68 -9.25
N CYS A 71 3.22 4.87 -8.72
CA CYS A 71 2.25 3.81 -8.45
C CYS A 71 1.15 3.70 -9.52
N GLY A 72 1.19 4.54 -10.56
CA GLY A 72 0.25 4.46 -11.68
C GLY A 72 -1.21 4.70 -11.29
N MET A 73 -1.45 5.64 -10.37
CA MET A 73 -2.78 6.00 -9.89
C MET A 73 -3.08 7.49 -10.10
N SER A 74 -4.35 7.89 -10.03
CA SER A 74 -4.72 9.30 -10.16
C SER A 74 -4.15 10.14 -9.00
N VAL A 75 -3.89 11.43 -9.24
CA VAL A 75 -3.41 12.35 -8.19
C VAL A 75 -4.40 12.44 -7.01
N PRO A 76 -5.73 12.55 -7.20
CA PRO A 76 -6.67 12.48 -6.08
C PRO A 76 -6.56 11.19 -5.28
N SER A 77 -6.47 10.03 -5.95
CA SER A 77 -6.31 8.75 -5.26
C SER A 77 -5.03 8.71 -4.43
N ALA A 78 -3.91 9.20 -4.98
CA ALA A 78 -2.64 9.28 -4.27
C ALA A 78 -2.71 10.23 -3.06
N PHE A 79 -3.36 11.38 -3.23
CA PHE A 79 -3.59 12.33 -2.14
C PHE A 79 -4.39 11.70 -1.00
N ASP A 80 -5.44 10.94 -1.33
CA ASP A 80 -6.23 10.21 -0.32
C ASP A 80 -5.35 9.23 0.47
N ARG A 81 -4.45 8.49 -0.19
CA ARG A 81 -3.54 7.55 0.50
C ARG A 81 -2.59 8.26 1.46
N VAL A 82 -2.03 9.41 1.06
CA VAL A 82 -1.20 10.25 1.93
C VAL A 82 -2.00 10.73 3.15
N CYS A 83 -3.25 11.14 2.95
CA CYS A 83 -4.15 11.58 4.01
C CYS A 83 -4.52 10.45 4.97
N VAL A 84 -4.87 9.27 4.46
CA VAL A 84 -5.17 8.09 5.27
C VAL A 84 -3.96 7.71 6.12
N GLY A 85 -2.75 7.63 5.53
CA GLY A 85 -1.53 7.32 6.28
C GLY A 85 -1.30 8.30 7.44
N LYS A 86 -1.50 9.60 7.21
CA LYS A 86 -1.47 10.62 8.27
C LYS A 86 -2.53 10.37 9.36
N GLN A 87 -3.74 9.98 8.99
CA GLN A 87 -4.82 9.74 9.95
C GLN A 87 -4.54 8.52 10.83
N LEU A 88 -4.02 7.44 10.24
CA LEU A 88 -3.70 6.20 10.96
C LEU A 88 -2.69 6.43 12.09
N GLU A 89 -1.73 7.34 11.93
CA GLU A 89 -0.80 7.75 13.01
C GLU A 89 -1.51 8.28 14.26
N SER A 90 -2.65 8.94 14.07
CA SER A 90 -3.43 9.57 15.15
C SER A 90 -4.60 8.71 15.65
N MET A 91 -4.86 7.57 15.00
CA MET A 91 -6.04 6.74 15.24
C MET A 91 -5.67 5.26 15.41
N PRO A 92 -4.96 4.89 16.50
CA PRO A 92 -4.43 3.53 16.68
C PRO A 92 -5.52 2.45 16.70
N MET A 93 -6.72 2.76 17.20
CA MET A 93 -7.86 1.83 17.17
C MET A 93 -8.34 1.56 15.73
N VAL A 94 -8.34 2.58 14.87
CA VAL A 94 -8.73 2.43 13.46
C VAL A 94 -7.65 1.70 12.68
N ALA A 95 -6.38 2.01 12.93
CA ALA A 95 -5.26 1.28 12.35
C ALA A 95 -5.31 -0.22 12.72
N GLY A 96 -5.55 -0.53 14.00
CA GLY A 96 -5.70 -1.91 14.45
C GLY A 96 -6.88 -2.64 13.78
N ALA A 97 -8.03 -1.98 13.66
CA ALA A 97 -9.18 -2.56 12.97
C ALA A 97 -8.88 -2.82 11.48
N LEU A 98 -8.29 -1.85 10.79
CA LEU A 98 -7.94 -1.96 9.37
C LEU A 98 -6.92 -3.08 9.11
N SER A 99 -5.91 -3.22 9.97
CA SER A 99 -4.91 -4.29 9.86
C SER A 99 -5.47 -5.69 10.17
N SER A 100 -6.66 -5.80 10.78
CA SER A 100 -7.30 -7.08 11.07
C SER A 100 -8.26 -7.58 10.00
N GLY A 101 -8.60 -6.73 9.01
CA GLY A 101 -9.51 -7.06 7.90
C GLY A 101 -10.99 -6.93 8.27
#